data_AF-A0A355U2H2-F1
#
_entry.id   AF-A0A355U2H2-F1
#
_cell.length_a   1.000
_cell.length_b   1.000
_cell.length_c   1.000
_cell.angle_alpha   90.00
_cell.angle_beta   90.00
_cell.angle_gamma   90.00
#
_symmetry.space_group_name_H-M   'P 1'
#
loop_
_entity.id
_entity.type
_entity.pdbx_description
1 polymer ?
#
loop_
_entity_poly.entity_id
_entity_poly.type
_entity_poly.pdbx_seq_one_letter_code
_entity_poly.pdbx_strand_id
1 'polypeptide(L)' 'MKIFIEIITVLWQAFWGMLKAFGTAIWDNLPAILEIKKVMAYFTPAGMVALYLGVPTIVVTLVIFVCKKVIKRLSDA' A
#
# COMPACT_ATOMS: atom_id res chain seq x y z
N MET A 1 -38.77 -7.63 -27.39
CA MET A 1 -38.41 -7.54 -25.95
C MET A 1 -37.43 -8.63 -25.52
N LYS A 2 -37.67 -9.92 -25.81
CA LYS A 2 -36.79 -11.04 -25.40
C LYS A 2 -35.32 -10.88 -25.82
N ILE A 3 -35.07 -10.58 -27.10
CA ILE A 3 -33.72 -10.37 -27.67
C ILE A 3 -33.02 -9.17 -27.03
N PHE A 4 -33.77 -8.09 -26.75
CA PHE A 4 -33.21 -6.89 -26.12
C PHE A 4 -32.73 -7.16 -24.69
N ILE A 5 -33.48 -7.97 -23.94
CA ILE A 5 -33.11 -8.38 -22.58
C ILE A 5 -31.89 -9.32 -22.62
N GLU A 6 -31.83 -10.23 -23.58
CA GLU A 6 -30.67 -11.11 -23.81
C GLU A 6 -29.38 -10.35 -24.10
N ILE A 7 -29.45 -9.31 -24.93
CA ILE A 7 -28.27 -8.47 -25.23
C ILE A 7 -27.78 -7.77 -23.95
N ILE A 8 -28.70 -7.23 -23.15
CA ILE A 8 -28.37 -6.57 -21.89
C ILE A 8 -27.80 -7.56 -20.88
N THR A 9 -28.35 -8.78 -20.76
CA THR A 9 -27.82 -9.80 -19.85
C THR A 9 -26.44 -10.29 -20.28
N VAL A 10 -26.18 -10.46 -21.59
CA VAL A 10 -24.85 -10.83 -22.09
C VAL A 10 -23.82 -9.74 -21.79
N LEU A 11 -24.15 -8.47 -22.02
CA LEU A 11 -23.28 -7.35 -21.67
C LEU A 11 -23.02 -7.27 -20.16
N TRP A 12 -24.06 -7.49 -19.35
CA TRP A 12 -23.94 -7.53 -17.90
C TRP A 12 -23.07 -8.70 -17.41
N GLN A 13 -23.20 -9.88 -18.00
CA GLN A 13 -22.36 -11.04 -17.67
C GLN A 13 -20.91 -10.83 -18.09
N ALA A 14 -20.66 -10.25 -19.26
CA ALA A 14 -19.31 -9.90 -19.69
C ALA A 14 -18.67 -8.88 -18.74
N PHE A 15 -19.43 -7.88 -18.29
CA PHE A 15 -18.98 -6.89 -17.31
C PHE A 15 -18.59 -7.54 -15.97
N TRP A 16 -19.44 -8.42 -15.42
CA TRP A 16 -19.13 -9.15 -14.20
C TRP A 16 -17.97 -10.14 -14.36
N GLY A 17 -17.85 -10.79 -15.52
CA GLY A 17 -16.73 -11.67 -15.84
C GLY A 17 -15.40 -10.92 -15.85
N MET A 18 -15.38 -9.73 -16.46
CA MET A 18 -14.21 -8.87 -16.47
C MET A 18 -13.84 -8.37 -15.07
N LEU A 19 -14.82 -7.91 -14.28
CA LEU A 19 -14.60 -7.49 -12.88
C LEU A 19 -14.08 -8.63 -12.01
N LYS A 20 -14.60 -9.85 -12.18
CA LYS A 20 -14.09 -11.03 -11.47
C LYS A 20 -12.64 -11.31 -11.86
N ALA A 21 -12.32 -11.34 -13.16
CA ALA A 21 -10.96 -11.62 -13.63
C ALA A 21 -9.95 -10.58 -13.13
N PHE A 22 -10.30 -9.30 -13.15
CA PHE A 22 -9.49 -8.24 -12.56
C PHE A 22 -9.35 -8.39 -11.04
N GLY A 23 -10.46 -8.65 -10.35
CA GLY A 23 -10.47 -8.87 -8.89
C GLY A 23 -9.61 -10.06 -8.47
N THR A 24 -9.72 -11.20 -9.16
CA THR A 24 -8.89 -12.38 -8.90
C THR A 24 -7.43 -12.14 -9.26
N ALA A 25 -7.13 -11.48 -10.37
CA ALA A 25 -5.74 -11.14 -10.71
C ALA A 25 -5.11 -10.21 -9.66
N ILE A 26 -5.87 -9.24 -9.14
CA ILE A 26 -5.40 -8.38 -8.05
C ILE A 26 -5.28 -9.16 -6.74
N TRP A 27 -6.18 -10.10 -6.46
CA TRP A 27 -6.16 -10.90 -5.23
C TRP A 27 -5.04 -11.94 -5.22
N ASP A 28 -4.78 -12.60 -6.35
CA ASP A 28 -3.72 -13.59 -6.52
C ASP A 28 -2.34 -12.92 -6.52
N ASN A 29 -2.25 -11.70 -7.04
CA ASN A 29 -1.02 -10.89 -7.01
C ASN A 29 -0.94 -9.93 -5.82
N LEU A 30 -1.93 -9.94 -4.93
CA LEU A 30 -1.96 -9.14 -3.71
C LEU A 30 -0.71 -9.35 -2.84
N PRO A 31 -0.20 -10.59 -2.61
CA PRO A 31 1.06 -10.79 -1.91
C PRO A 31 2.24 -10.10 -2.62
N ALA A 32 2.32 -10.17 -3.95
CA ALA A 32 3.36 -9.46 -4.73
C ALA A 32 3.21 -7.93 -4.64
N ILE A 33 1.98 -7.40 -4.66
CA ILE A 33 1.71 -5.96 -4.48
C ILE A 33 2.08 -5.50 -3.07
N LEU A 34 1.84 -6.32 -2.04
CA LEU A 34 2.22 -6.03 -0.66
C LEU A 34 3.75 -6.09 -0.46
N GLU A 35 4.44 -6.99 -1.16
CA GLU A 35 5.91 -7.01 -1.19
C GLU A 35 6.47 -5.78 -1.89
N ILE A 36 5.91 -5.37 -3.03
CA ILE A 36 6.28 -4.11 -3.70
C ILE A 36 6.01 -2.91 -2.77
N LYS A 37 4.92 -2.91 -2.00
CA LYS A 37 4.64 -1.86 -1.01
C LYS A 37 5.65 -1.82 0.13
N LYS A 38 6.14 -2.99 0.60
CA LYS A 38 7.25 -3.07 1.56
C LYS A 38 8.55 -2.54 0.94
N VAL A 39 8.86 -2.93 -0.29
CA VAL A 39 10.01 -2.43 -1.05
C VAL A 39 9.94 -0.91 -1.23
N MET A 40 8.78 -0.36 -1.59
CA MET A 40 8.57 1.09 -1.67
C MET A 40 8.64 1.78 -0.31
N ALA A 41 8.18 1.15 0.78
CA ALA A 41 8.34 1.69 2.13
C ALA A 41 9.82 1.79 2.56
N TYR A 42 10.66 0.87 2.07
CA TYR A 42 12.11 0.95 2.25
C TYR A 42 12.78 2.09 1.48
N PHE A 43 12.19 2.56 0.38
CA PHE A 43 12.68 3.73 -0.37
C PHE A 43 12.37 5.08 0.29
N THR A 44 11.72 5.10 1.45
CA THR A 44 11.58 6.33 2.24
C THR A 44 12.89 6.67 2.97
N PRO A 45 13.21 7.95 3.26
CA PRO A 45 14.43 8.31 3.98
C PRO A 45 14.57 7.60 5.33
N ALA A 46 13.46 7.44 6.06
CA ALA A 46 13.43 6.68 7.30
C ALA A 46 13.59 5.17 7.07
N GLY A 47 12.99 4.63 6.00
CA GLY A 47 13.10 3.22 5.60
C GLY A 47 14.52 2.82 5.18
N MET A 48 15.23 3.69 4.46
CA MET A 48 16.63 3.47 4.05
C MET A 48 17.56 3.48 5.26
N VAL A 49 17.40 4.43 6.19
CA VAL A 49 18.19 4.48 7.44
C VAL A 49 17.90 3.26 8.32
N ALA A 50 16.64 2.84 8.39
CA ALA A 50 16.22 1.65 9.12
C ALA A 50 16.85 0.36 8.56
N LEU A 51 16.86 0.21 7.23
CA LEU A 51 17.55 -0.89 6.56
C LEU A 51 19.06 -0.86 6.79
N TYR A 52 19.69 0.30 6.65
CA TYR A 52 21.14 0.44 6.84
C TYR A 52 21.58 0.04 8.25
N LEU A 53 20.76 0.36 9.26
CA LEU A 53 21.02 0.02 10.66
C LEU A 53 20.47 -1.35 11.08
N GLY A 54 19.77 -2.08 10.20
CA GLY A 54 19.16 -3.38 10.49
C GLY A 54 18.01 -3.32 11.52
N VAL A 55 17.41 -2.15 11.73
CA VAL A 55 16.35 -1.93 12.73
C VAL A 55 15.01 -1.61 12.08
N PRO A 56 13.87 -1.86 12.75
CA PRO A 56 12.56 -1.48 12.23
C PRO A 56 12.42 0.04 12.03
N THR A 57 11.75 0.46 10.96
CA THR A 57 11.51 1.89 10.61
C THR A 57 10.82 2.68 11.71
N ILE A 58 10.02 2.00 12.53
CA ILE A 58 9.35 2.57 13.70
C ILE A 58 10.38 3.10 14.70
N VAL A 59 11.48 2.38 14.93
CA VAL A 59 12.53 2.76 15.89
C VAL A 59 13.20 4.06 15.45
N VAL A 60 13.58 4.16 14.18
CA VAL A 60 14.19 5.38 13.60
C VAL A 60 13.25 6.58 13.74
N THR A 61 11.97 6.38 13.46
CA THR A 61 10.96 7.43 13.55
C THR A 61 10.78 7.91 14.99
N LEU A 62 10.77 6.99 15.96
CA LEU A 62 10.65 7.28 17.38
C LEU A 62 11.85 8.06 17.91
N VAL A 63 13.07 7.67 17.53
CA VAL A 63 14.30 8.38 17.93
C VAL A 63 14.30 9.81 17.39
N ILE A 64 13.96 10.01 16.12
CA ILE A 64 13.85 11.35 15.52
C ILE A 64 12.80 12.19 16.26
N PHE A 65 11.65 11.59 16.59
CA PHE A 65 10.58 12.28 17.30
C PHE A 65 11.00 12.72 18.71
N VAL A 66 11.66 11.83 19.46
CA VAL A 66 12.17 12.14 20.81
C VAL A 66 13.25 13.21 20.74
N CYS A 67 14.23 13.08 19.84
CA CYS A 67 15.26 14.11 19.65
C CYS A 67 14.65 15.48 19.30
N LYS A 68 13.69 15.53 18.37
CA LYS A 68 13.00 16.79 18.04
C LYS A 68 12.27 17.38 19.24
N LYS A 69 11.61 16.54 20.04
CA LYS A 69 10.86 16.98 21.23
C LYS A 69 11.80 17.52 22.31
N VAL A 70 12.96 16.89 22.51
CA VAL A 70 13.98 17.34 23.48
C VAL A 70 14.65 18.64 23.01
N ILE A 71 15.03 18.74 21.74
CA ILE A 71 15.64 19.97 21.19
C ILE A 71 14.65 21.14 21.28
N LYS A 72 13.38 20.92 20.96
CA LYS A 72 12.35 21.96 21.08
C LYS A 72 12.20 22.42 22.54
N ARG A 73 12.15 21.48 23.48
CA ARG A 73 12.10 21.78 24.92
C ARG A 73 13.32 22.52 25.45
N LEU A 74 14.50 22.27 24.88
CA LEU A 74 15.75 22.97 25.23
C LEU A 74 15.83 24.36 24.59
N SER A 75 15.22 24.57 23.43
CA SER A 75 15.19 25.88 22.77
C SER A 75 14.13 26.83 23.33
N ASP A 76 13.09 26.29 23.97
CA ASP A 76 12.02 27.05 24.62
C ASP A 76 12.33 27.36 26.11
N ALA A 77 13.49 26.93 26.63
CA ALA A 77 13.97 27.13 28.01
C ALA A 77 15.12 28.16 28.04
#